data_AF-A0A815A208-F1
#
_entry.id   AF-A0A815A208-F1
#
_cell.length_a   1.000
_cell.length_b   1.000
_cell.length_c   1.000
_cell.angle_alpha   90.00
_cell.angle_beta   90.00
_cell.angle_gamma   90.00
#
_symmetry.space_group_name_H-M   'P 1'
#
loop_
_entity.id
_entity.type
_entity.pdbx_description
1 polymer ?
#
loop_
_entity_poly.entity_id
_entity_poly.type
_entity_poly.pdbx_seq_one_letter_code
_entity_poly.pdbx_strand_id
1 'polypeptide(L)'
;MTEILMTSISILKSSQRDGIFNDIDMEKLFSNIQDVLHGNLLFWKEILLPVKVKLKQNGLPMNPSDFKNGFINFDVYFKPYLNYVLDQKTSAEYFKQKLSRDELFQYLISWIEGNFTNRLSFSDLTIKPLQRLTRYKLLLEAIQKKTHDTQQKNDLHEMIQKVATFVNRVNSKLHNQEQEERIRQISDRIGP
;
A
#
# COMPACT_ATOMS: atom_id res chain seq x y z
N MET A 1 3.72 5.95 8.52
CA MET A 1 3.94 4.94 7.46
C MET A 1 4.46 5.58 6.19
N THR A 2 3.69 6.44 5.52
CA THR A 2 4.14 7.18 4.32
C THR A 2 5.44 7.94 4.57
N GLU A 3 5.52 8.67 5.69
CA GLU A 3 6.75 9.39 6.06
C GLU A 3 7.93 8.44 6.30
N ILE A 4 7.72 7.33 7.00
CA ILE A 4 8.78 6.37 7.34
C ILE A 4 9.39 5.76 6.06
N LEU A 5 8.56 5.23 5.16
CA LEU A 5 9.04 4.62 3.91
C LEU A 5 9.74 5.65 3.01
N MET A 6 9.23 6.88 2.94
CA MET A 6 9.89 7.97 2.20
C MET A 6 11.21 8.39 2.83
N THR A 7 11.28 8.42 4.16
CA THR A 7 12.51 8.69 4.91
C THR A 7 13.54 7.58 4.66
N SER A 8 13.16 6.31 4.74
CA SER A 8 14.05 5.17 4.43
C SER A 8 14.61 5.25 3.01
N ILE A 9 13.77 5.56 2.01
CA ILE A 9 14.22 5.77 0.63
C ILE A 9 15.20 6.94 0.53
N SER A 10 14.90 8.05 1.22
CA SER A 10 15.73 9.26 1.18
C SER A 10 17.09 9.04 1.81
N ILE A 11 17.15 8.32 2.94
CA ILE A 11 18.40 7.94 3.61
C ILE A 11 19.24 7.08 2.67
N LEU A 12 18.68 6.00 2.12
CA LEU A 12 19.41 5.10 1.22
C LEU A 12 19.91 5.82 -0.04
N LYS A 13 19.08 6.66 -0.66
CA LYS A 13 19.51 7.47 -1.81
C LYS A 13 20.62 8.45 -1.45
N SER A 14 20.63 8.99 -0.22
CA SER A 14 21.72 9.85 0.23
C SER A 14 23.01 9.07 0.43
N SER A 15 22.94 7.93 1.11
CA SER A 15 24.10 7.07 1.31
C SER A 15 24.74 6.62 -0.01
N GLN A 16 23.93 6.31 -1.03
CA GLN A 16 24.41 5.97 -2.37
C GLN A 16 25.17 7.13 -3.03
N ARG A 17 24.71 8.37 -2.87
CA ARG A 17 25.46 9.54 -3.35
C ARG A 17 26.82 9.70 -2.65
N ASP A 18 26.89 9.28 -1.40
CA ASP A 18 28.12 9.32 -0.60
C ASP A 18 29.01 8.08 -0.83
N GLY A 19 28.66 7.20 -1.79
CA GLY A 19 29.44 6.02 -2.17
C GLY A 19 29.16 4.76 -1.35
N ILE A 20 28.14 4.78 -0.48
CA ILE A 20 27.77 3.69 0.43
C ILE A 20 26.49 3.02 -0.08
N PHE A 21 26.40 1.69 -0.03
CA PHE A 21 25.22 0.92 -0.50
C PHE A 21 24.93 1.02 -2.00
N ASN A 22 25.94 1.30 -2.83
CA ASN A 22 25.80 1.36 -4.29
C ASN A 22 25.39 0.03 -4.94
N ASP A 23 25.63 -1.08 -4.25
CA ASP A 23 25.24 -2.43 -4.64
C ASP A 23 23.79 -2.77 -4.23
N ILE A 24 23.09 -1.85 -3.55
CA ILE A 24 21.68 -2.00 -3.22
C ILE A 24 20.80 -1.51 -4.37
N ASP A 25 20.16 -2.48 -5.01
CA ASP A 25 19.08 -2.25 -5.97
C ASP A 25 17.82 -1.71 -5.26
N MET A 26 17.55 -0.42 -5.46
CA MET A 26 16.42 0.28 -4.85
C MET A 26 15.07 -0.18 -5.41
N GLU A 27 15.02 -0.57 -6.69
CA GLU A 27 13.79 -1.06 -7.32
C GLU A 27 13.42 -2.44 -6.77
N LYS A 28 14.40 -3.33 -6.59
CA LYS A 28 14.15 -4.62 -5.93
C LYS A 28 13.84 -4.48 -4.45
N LEU A 29 14.38 -3.49 -3.75
CA LEU A 29 14.14 -3.31 -2.32
C LEU A 29 12.74 -2.74 -2.02
N PHE A 30 12.31 -1.77 -2.83
CA PHE A 30 11.10 -0.97 -2.56
C PHE A 30 9.97 -1.17 -3.57
N SER A 31 10.20 -1.87 -4.68
CA SER A 31 9.27 -1.95 -5.81
C SER A 31 8.78 -0.54 -6.19
N ASN A 32 7.50 -0.40 -6.56
CA ASN A 32 6.84 0.84 -6.90
C ASN A 32 6.15 1.48 -5.68
N ILE A 33 6.69 1.32 -4.46
CA ILE A 33 6.08 1.89 -3.24
C ILE A 33 5.86 3.40 -3.36
N GLN A 34 6.71 4.13 -4.09
CA GLN A 34 6.56 5.57 -4.28
C GLN A 34 5.25 5.90 -5.00
N ASP A 35 4.86 5.12 -6.01
CA ASP A 35 3.59 5.28 -6.74
C ASP A 35 2.40 4.95 -5.84
N VAL A 36 2.52 3.90 -5.02
CA VAL A 36 1.52 3.55 -4.00
C VAL A 36 1.30 4.70 -3.02
N LEU A 37 2.39 5.29 -2.51
CA LEU A 37 2.32 6.43 -1.59
C LEU A 37 1.74 7.67 -2.29
N HIS A 38 2.09 7.90 -3.55
CA HIS A 38 1.56 9.01 -4.36
C HIS A 38 0.04 8.88 -4.53
N GLY A 39 -0.46 7.72 -4.94
CA GLY A 39 -1.90 7.47 -5.07
C GLY A 39 -2.68 7.69 -3.77
N ASN A 40 -2.12 7.24 -2.63
CA ASN A 40 -2.69 7.50 -1.31
C ASN A 40 -2.71 9.00 -0.95
N LEU A 41 -1.67 9.74 -1.33
CA LEU A 41 -1.57 11.17 -1.07
C LEU A 41 -2.58 11.95 -1.91
N LEU A 42 -2.74 11.60 -3.19
CA LEU A 42 -3.75 12.18 -4.07
C LEU A 42 -5.16 11.92 -3.53
N PHE A 43 -5.49 10.68 -3.18
CA PHE A 43 -6.78 10.35 -2.58
C PHE A 43 -7.04 11.14 -1.29
N TRP A 44 -6.02 11.30 -0.44
CA TRP A 44 -6.14 12.15 0.75
C TRP A 44 -6.42 13.61 0.39
N LYS A 45 -5.64 14.20 -0.51
CA LYS A 45 -5.74 15.62 -0.88
C LYS A 45 -7.04 15.96 -1.59
N GLU A 46 -7.49 15.10 -2.50
CA GLU A 46 -8.64 15.38 -3.38
C GLU A 46 -9.96 14.95 -2.77
N ILE A 47 -9.97 13.90 -1.93
CA ILE A 47 -11.22 13.30 -1.43
C ILE A 47 -11.38 13.52 0.07
N LEU A 48 -10.38 13.16 0.87
CA LEU A 48 -10.53 13.17 2.34
C LEU A 48 -10.37 14.57 2.95
N LEU A 49 -9.43 15.36 2.43
CA LEU A 49 -9.14 16.70 2.94
C LEU A 49 -10.31 17.68 2.72
N PRO A 50 -10.97 17.75 1.55
CA PRO A 50 -12.09 18.67 1.36
C PRO A 50 -13.27 18.34 2.29
N VAL A 51 -13.57 17.06 2.50
CA VAL A 51 -14.63 16.65 3.44
C VAL A 51 -14.27 17.01 4.87
N LYS A 52 -13.00 16.83 5.27
CA LYS A 52 -12.49 17.26 6.58
C LYS A 52 -12.59 18.78 6.78
N VAL A 53 -12.30 19.58 5.74
CA VAL A 53 -12.41 21.05 5.79
C VAL A 53 -13.87 21.48 5.92
N LYS A 54 -14.76 20.91 5.12
CA LYS A 54 -16.21 21.16 5.17
C LYS A 54 -16.79 20.87 6.56
N LEU A 55 -16.38 19.75 7.18
CA LEU A 55 -16.75 19.39 8.55
C LEU A 55 -16.35 20.47 9.56
N LYS A 56 -15.10 20.95 9.47
CA LYS A 56 -14.58 21.98 10.38
C LYS A 56 -15.26 23.33 10.21
N GLN A 57 -15.61 23.71 8.99
CA GLN A 57 -16.21 25.01 8.68
C GLN A 57 -17.69 25.06 9.05
N ASN A 58 -18.44 24.00 8.76
CA ASN A 58 -19.90 24.03 8.86
C ASN A 58 -20.40 23.45 10.19
N GLY A 59 -19.57 22.69 10.92
CA GLY A 59 -19.96 22.02 12.17
C GLY A 59 -21.02 20.91 12.00
N LEU A 60 -21.46 20.67 10.76
CA LEU A 60 -22.46 19.66 10.43
C LEU A 60 -21.85 18.25 10.46
N PRO A 61 -22.63 17.20 10.76
CA PRO A 61 -22.19 15.82 10.60
C PRO A 61 -21.68 15.55 9.18
N MET A 62 -20.66 14.71 9.08
CA MET A 62 -20.08 14.27 7.82
C MET A 62 -21.16 13.62 6.92
N ASN A 63 -21.32 14.11 5.70
CA ASN A 63 -22.20 13.48 4.70
C ASN A 63 -21.42 12.39 3.95
N PRO A 64 -21.80 11.10 4.06
CA PRO A 64 -21.10 10.02 3.37
C PRO A 64 -21.08 10.16 1.84
N SER A 65 -22.10 10.78 1.24
CA SER A 65 -22.17 10.98 -0.21
C SER A 65 -21.06 11.91 -0.73
N ASP A 66 -20.49 12.77 0.12
CA ASP A 66 -19.38 13.65 -0.27
C ASP A 66 -18.11 12.84 -0.67
N PHE A 67 -17.99 11.58 -0.23
CA PHE A 67 -16.86 10.72 -0.61
C PHE A 67 -17.07 9.97 -1.93
N LYS A 68 -18.30 9.98 -2.47
CA LYS A 68 -18.72 9.10 -3.58
C LYS A 68 -17.77 9.18 -4.76
N ASN A 69 -17.50 10.39 -5.25
CA ASN A 69 -16.66 10.57 -6.44
C ASN A 69 -15.27 9.93 -6.29
N GLY A 70 -14.68 9.99 -5.10
CA GLY A 70 -13.38 9.37 -4.85
C GLY A 70 -13.42 7.84 -4.86
N PHE A 71 -14.44 7.25 -4.24
CA PHE A 71 -14.56 5.79 -4.15
C PHE A 71 -15.14 5.13 -5.40
N ILE A 72 -15.88 5.87 -6.24
CA ILE A 72 -16.27 5.36 -7.57
C ILE A 72 -15.05 5.24 -8.47
N ASN A 73 -14.11 6.19 -8.37
CA ASN A 73 -12.84 6.20 -9.10
C ASN A 73 -11.68 5.58 -8.30
N PHE A 74 -11.98 4.65 -7.38
CA PHE A 74 -10.99 4.09 -6.45
C PHE A 74 -9.82 3.42 -7.20
N ASP A 75 -10.10 2.76 -8.31
CA ASP A 75 -9.10 2.11 -9.13
C ASP A 75 -8.11 3.09 -9.78
N VAL A 76 -8.50 4.33 -10.07
CA VAL A 76 -7.61 5.37 -10.60
C VAL A 76 -6.50 5.69 -9.59
N TYR A 77 -6.87 5.91 -8.33
CA TYR A 77 -5.92 6.25 -7.26
C TYR A 77 -5.07 5.05 -6.82
N PHE A 78 -5.68 3.86 -6.77
CA PHE A 78 -5.06 2.69 -6.15
C PHE A 78 -4.45 1.69 -7.15
N LYS A 79 -4.54 1.92 -8.47
CA LYS A 79 -3.90 1.08 -9.51
C LYS A 79 -2.47 0.63 -9.19
N PRO A 80 -1.56 1.47 -8.65
CA PRO A 80 -0.18 1.06 -8.33
C PRO A 80 -0.06 -0.16 -7.40
N TYR A 81 -1.08 -0.43 -6.59
CA TYR A 81 -1.12 -1.61 -5.72
C TYR A 81 -1.07 -2.93 -6.50
N LEU A 82 -1.54 -2.95 -7.75
CA LEU A 82 -1.50 -4.15 -8.58
C LEU A 82 -0.10 -4.59 -8.97
N ASN A 83 0.87 -3.67 -8.97
CA ASN A 83 2.28 -3.99 -9.25
C ASN A 83 3.03 -4.23 -7.94
N TYR A 84 2.80 -3.38 -6.95
CA TYR A 84 3.41 -3.48 -5.62
C TYR A 84 3.24 -4.87 -5.00
N VAL A 85 2.04 -5.41 -5.16
CA VAL A 85 1.68 -6.72 -4.61
C VAL A 85 2.32 -7.88 -5.39
N LEU A 86 2.52 -7.74 -6.70
CA LEU A 86 3.21 -8.75 -7.50
C LEU A 86 4.70 -8.85 -7.14
N ASP A 87 5.31 -7.69 -6.89
CA ASP A 87 6.74 -7.60 -6.57
C ASP A 87 7.03 -7.87 -5.09
N GLN A 88 6.00 -7.95 -4.24
CA GLN A 88 6.16 -8.00 -2.78
C GLN A 88 7.01 -9.20 -2.34
N LYS A 89 6.79 -10.37 -2.95
CA LYS A 89 7.56 -11.59 -2.63
C LYS A 89 9.03 -11.44 -3.01
N THR A 90 9.31 -11.04 -4.25
CA THR A 90 10.68 -10.82 -4.74
C THR A 90 11.40 -9.74 -3.93
N SER A 91 10.70 -8.66 -3.56
CA SER A 91 11.25 -7.59 -2.75
C SER A 91 11.60 -8.06 -1.33
N ALA A 92 10.74 -8.88 -0.72
CA ALA A 92 10.99 -9.47 0.59
C ALA A 92 12.17 -10.47 0.57
N GLU A 93 12.29 -11.27 -0.49
CA GLU A 93 13.41 -12.20 -0.68
C GLU A 93 14.74 -11.44 -0.86
N TYR A 94 14.74 -10.41 -1.69
CA TYR A 94 15.89 -9.53 -1.88
C TYR A 94 16.31 -8.85 -0.58
N PHE A 95 15.36 -8.28 0.16
CA PHE A 95 15.60 -7.68 1.47
C PHE A 95 16.24 -8.68 2.43
N LYS A 96 15.68 -9.90 2.55
CA LYS A 96 16.21 -10.95 3.43
C LYS A 96 17.61 -11.39 3.02
N GLN A 97 17.88 -11.50 1.72
CA GLN A 97 19.20 -11.86 1.22
C GLN A 97 20.24 -10.79 1.53
N LYS A 98 19.93 -9.50 1.28
CA LYS A 98 20.83 -8.39 1.63
C LYS A 98 21.04 -8.30 3.13
N LEU A 99 19.96 -8.35 3.91
CA LEU A 99 20.03 -8.31 5.37
C LEU A 99 20.89 -9.43 5.94
N SER A 100 20.90 -10.64 5.38
CA SER A 100 21.72 -11.74 5.91
C SER A 100 23.20 -11.68 5.51
N ARG A 101 23.58 -10.89 4.51
CA ARG A 101 24.94 -10.89 3.92
C ARG A 101 25.72 -9.60 4.14
N ASP A 102 25.04 -8.50 4.46
CA ASP A 102 25.63 -7.18 4.57
C ASP A 102 25.42 -6.59 5.98
N GLU A 103 26.49 -6.57 6.77
CA GLU A 103 26.48 -6.04 8.14
C GLU A 103 26.18 -4.53 8.20
N LEU A 104 26.65 -3.76 7.22
CA LEU A 104 26.37 -2.31 7.15
C LEU A 104 24.89 -2.09 6.86
N PHE A 105 24.30 -2.90 5.99
CA PHE A 105 22.87 -2.85 5.72
C PHE A 105 22.04 -3.27 6.95
N GLN A 106 22.47 -4.31 7.69
CA GLN A 106 21.84 -4.66 8.98
C GLN A 106 21.85 -3.50 9.98
N TYR A 107 22.98 -2.81 10.10
CA TYR A 107 23.10 -1.65 10.97
C TYR A 107 22.15 -0.53 10.55
N LEU A 108 22.11 -0.21 9.26
CA LEU A 108 21.19 0.81 8.72
C LEU A 108 19.73 0.47 9.04
N ILE A 109 19.30 -0.77 8.79
CA ILE A 109 17.93 -1.20 9.03
C ILE A 109 17.61 -1.13 10.53
N SER A 110 18.51 -1.61 11.39
CA SER A 110 18.35 -1.53 12.85
C SER A 110 18.24 -0.08 13.33
N TRP A 111 19.04 0.82 12.75
CA TRP A 111 18.97 2.26 13.03
C TRP A 111 17.65 2.87 12.58
N ILE A 112 17.17 2.51 11.38
CA ILE A 112 15.86 2.98 10.88
C ILE A 112 14.73 2.49 11.81
N GLU A 113 14.75 1.21 12.17
CA GLU A 113 13.75 0.60 13.06
C GLU A 113 13.75 1.22 14.46
N GLY A 114 14.93 1.50 15.01
CA GLY A 114 15.07 2.16 16.31
C GLY A 114 14.57 3.61 16.33
N ASN A 115 14.73 4.35 15.23
CA ASN A 115 14.50 5.80 15.22
C ASN A 115 13.16 6.22 14.58
N PHE A 116 12.62 5.45 13.63
CA PHE A 116 11.49 5.93 12.82
C PHE A 116 10.26 5.03 12.83
N THR A 117 10.38 3.75 13.16
CA THR A 117 9.30 2.79 12.85
C THR A 117 8.31 2.55 13.98
N ASN A 118 8.41 3.27 15.12
CA ASN A 118 7.63 3.00 16.33
C ASN A 118 7.66 1.52 16.74
N ARG A 119 8.86 0.89 16.68
CA ARG A 119 9.11 -0.54 16.99
C ARG A 119 8.51 -1.55 16.00
N LEU A 120 8.12 -1.12 14.81
CA LEU A 120 7.72 -2.04 13.74
C LEU A 120 8.94 -2.49 12.94
N SER A 121 8.99 -3.74 12.54
CA SER A 121 10.04 -4.17 11.61
C SER A 121 9.83 -3.53 10.24
N PHE A 122 10.90 -3.40 9.47
CA PHE A 122 10.85 -2.95 8.08
C PHE A 122 9.93 -3.85 7.24
N SER A 123 9.96 -5.16 7.48
CA SER A 123 9.04 -6.15 6.89
C SER A 123 7.58 -5.87 7.25
N ASP A 124 7.27 -5.44 8.48
CA ASP A 124 5.89 -5.09 8.85
C ASP A 124 5.39 -3.87 8.08
N LEU A 125 6.28 -2.91 7.79
CA LEU A 125 5.94 -1.68 7.07
C LEU A 125 5.52 -1.96 5.62
N THR A 126 6.18 -2.90 4.95
CA THR A 126 5.88 -3.24 3.55
C THR A 126 4.53 -3.95 3.38
N ILE A 127 4.00 -4.57 4.44
CA ILE A 127 2.67 -5.20 4.42
C ILE A 127 1.54 -4.17 4.63
N LYS A 128 1.82 -3.06 5.32
CA LYS A 128 0.77 -2.10 5.71
C LYS A 128 0.02 -1.44 4.55
N PRO A 129 0.60 -1.15 3.37
CA PRO A 129 -0.16 -0.68 2.23
C PRO A 129 -1.36 -1.59 1.93
N LEU A 130 -1.16 -2.90 1.86
CA LEU A 130 -2.22 -3.86 1.55
C LEU A 130 -3.28 -3.90 2.67
N GLN A 131 -2.84 -3.87 3.93
CA GLN A 131 -3.76 -3.77 5.08
C GLN A 131 -4.61 -2.50 5.05
N ARG A 132 -4.04 -1.37 4.59
CA ARG A 132 -4.80 -0.12 4.43
C ARG A 132 -5.87 -0.25 3.36
N LEU A 133 -5.54 -0.89 2.23
CA LEU A 133 -6.47 -1.08 1.12
C LEU A 133 -7.73 -1.83 1.57
N THR A 134 -7.58 -2.91 2.33
CA THR A 134 -8.71 -3.72 2.82
C THR A 134 -9.54 -3.02 3.90
N ARG A 135 -8.94 -2.09 4.66
CA ARG A 135 -9.66 -1.31 5.69
C ARG A 135 -10.71 -0.36 5.13
N TYR A 136 -10.55 0.15 3.91
CA TYR A 136 -11.55 1.06 3.31
C TYR A 136 -12.94 0.44 3.25
N LYS A 137 -13.04 -0.84 2.87
CA LYS A 137 -14.31 -1.58 2.85
C LYS A 137 -14.95 -1.63 4.24
N LEU A 138 -14.19 -2.01 5.26
CA LEU A 138 -14.68 -2.12 6.64
C LEU A 138 -15.15 -0.78 7.20
N LEU A 139 -14.44 0.31 6.88
CA LEU A 139 -14.82 1.66 7.30
C LEU A 139 -16.13 2.11 6.64
N LEU A 140 -16.27 1.90 5.32
CA LEU A 140 -17.50 2.24 4.61
C LEU A 140 -18.69 1.41 5.10
N GLU A 141 -18.51 0.11 5.35
CA GLU A 141 -19.53 -0.75 5.95
C GLU A 141 -19.95 -0.28 7.34
N ALA A 142 -18.99 0.14 8.17
CA ALA A 142 -19.26 0.68 9.50
C ALA A 142 -20.04 2.00 9.44
N ILE A 143 -19.75 2.86 8.44
CA ILE A 143 -20.50 4.09 8.19
C ILE A 143 -21.92 3.74 7.73
N GLN A 144 -22.08 2.84 6.75
CA GLN A 144 -23.38 2.44 6.21
C GLN A 144 -24.32 1.88 7.28
N LYS A 145 -23.80 1.10 8.24
CA LYS A 145 -24.58 0.59 9.38
C LYS A 145 -25.18 1.69 10.25
N LYS A 146 -24.54 2.87 10.30
CA LYS A 146 -24.95 4.03 11.11
C LYS A 146 -25.66 5.12 10.29
N THR A 147 -25.74 4.98 8.98
CA THR A 147 -26.47 5.89 8.11
C THR A 147 -27.95 5.50 8.10
N HIS A 148 -28.85 6.48 8.17
CA HIS A 148 -30.30 6.24 8.08
C HIS A 148 -30.88 6.68 6.74
N ASP A 149 -30.32 7.73 6.15
CA ASP A 149 -30.74 8.26 4.86
C ASP A 149 -30.57 7.24 3.72
N THR A 150 -31.62 7.07 2.92
CA THR A 150 -31.66 6.07 1.85
C THR A 150 -30.67 6.37 0.72
N GLN A 151 -30.53 7.64 0.32
CA GLN A 151 -29.63 8.01 -0.76
C GLN A 151 -28.17 7.79 -0.36
N GLN A 152 -27.80 8.23 0.85
CA GLN A 152 -26.46 8.01 1.40
C GLN A 152 -26.14 6.51 1.56
N LYS A 153 -27.12 5.68 1.95
CA LYS A 153 -26.96 4.22 2.00
C LYS A 153 -26.67 3.61 0.63
N ASN A 154 -27.38 4.06 -0.41
CA ASN A 154 -27.19 3.60 -1.79
C ASN A 154 -25.80 4.02 -2.30
N ASP A 155 -25.38 5.25 -2.04
CA ASP A 155 -24.05 5.74 -2.39
C ASP A 155 -22.96 4.92 -1.67
N LEU A 156 -23.13 4.65 -0.38
CA LEU A 156 -22.23 3.78 0.40
C LEU A 156 -22.17 2.37 -0.16
N HIS A 157 -23.30 1.80 -0.56
CA HIS A 157 -23.33 0.47 -1.18
C HIS A 157 -22.48 0.45 -2.46
N GLU A 158 -22.65 1.43 -3.34
CA GLU A 158 -21.89 1.54 -4.58
C GLU A 158 -20.38 1.70 -4.32
N MET A 159 -20.01 2.56 -3.36
CA MET A 159 -18.61 2.74 -2.95
C MET A 159 -18.00 1.44 -2.41
N ILE A 160 -18.73 0.71 -1.56
CA ILE A 160 -18.29 -0.58 -0.99
C ILE A 160 -18.05 -1.60 -2.12
N GLN A 161 -18.95 -1.69 -3.10
CA GLN A 161 -18.78 -2.60 -4.24
C GLN A 161 -17.52 -2.25 -5.03
N LYS A 162 -17.27 -0.98 -5.33
CA LYS A 162 -16.07 -0.55 -6.07
C LYS A 162 -14.77 -0.91 -5.34
N VAL A 163 -14.72 -0.66 -4.02
CA VAL A 163 -13.56 -1.05 -3.21
C VAL A 163 -13.40 -2.58 -3.18
N ALA A 164 -14.49 -3.32 -2.98
CA ALA A 164 -14.47 -4.78 -2.93
C ALA A 164 -13.99 -5.40 -4.26
N THR A 165 -14.50 -4.93 -5.39
CA THR A 165 -14.06 -5.36 -6.72
C THR A 165 -12.57 -5.10 -6.92
N PHE A 166 -12.07 -3.92 -6.51
CA PHE A 166 -10.65 -3.61 -6.64
C PHE A 166 -9.77 -4.51 -5.74
N VAL A 167 -10.14 -4.68 -4.47
CA VAL A 167 -9.43 -5.57 -3.54
C VAL A 167 -9.41 -7.01 -4.06
N ASN A 168 -10.54 -7.51 -4.57
CA ASN A 168 -10.61 -8.83 -5.18
C ASN A 168 -9.69 -8.94 -6.38
N ARG A 169 -9.62 -7.91 -7.25
CA ARG A 169 -8.67 -7.89 -8.38
C ARG A 169 -7.22 -7.97 -7.93
N VAL A 170 -6.85 -7.27 -6.85
CA VAL A 170 -5.51 -7.36 -6.26
C VAL A 170 -5.23 -8.77 -5.73
N ASN A 171 -6.18 -9.37 -5.00
CA ASN A 171 -6.05 -10.73 -4.48
C ASN A 171 -5.98 -11.80 -5.58
N SER A 172 -6.79 -11.67 -6.64
CA SER A 172 -6.74 -12.59 -7.79
C SER A 172 -5.40 -12.51 -8.52
N LYS A 173 -4.82 -11.31 -8.65
CA LYS A 173 -3.47 -11.16 -9.22
C LYS A 173 -2.42 -11.94 -8.42
N LEU A 174 -2.46 -11.85 -7.08
CA LEU A 174 -1.58 -12.65 -6.21
C LEU A 174 -1.76 -14.14 -6.46
N HIS A 175 -3.00 -14.60 -6.44
CA HIS A 175 -3.29 -16.02 -6.58
C HIS A 175 -2.82 -16.58 -7.93
N ASN A 176 -3.03 -15.83 -9.01
CA ASN A 176 -2.60 -16.24 -10.35
C ASN A 176 -1.06 -16.33 -10.44
N GLN A 177 -0.33 -15.38 -9.86
CA GLN A 177 1.14 -15.43 -9.82
C GLN A 177 1.64 -16.68 -9.08
N GLU A 178 1.04 -17.00 -7.93
CA GLU A 178 1.39 -18.21 -7.17
C GLU A 178 1.13 -19.50 -7.97
N GLN A 179 0.02 -19.54 -8.72
CA GLN A 179 -0.31 -20.67 -9.59
C GLN A 179 0.69 -20.82 -10.74
N GLU A 180 1.01 -19.74 -11.46
CA GLU A 180 2.00 -19.76 -12.54
C GLU A 180 3.38 -20.19 -12.06
N GLU A 181 3.79 -19.74 -10.87
CA GLU A 181 5.08 -20.13 -10.27
C GLU A 181 5.11 -21.62 -9.92
N ARG A 182 4.01 -22.17 -9.39
CA ARG A 182 3.88 -23.63 -9.16
C ARG A 182 3.94 -24.42 -10.46
N ILE A 183 3.25 -23.97 -11.51
CA ILE A 183 3.28 -24.62 -12.83
C ILE A 183 4.69 -24.63 -13.40
N ARG A 184 5.40 -23.48 -13.35
CA ARG A 184 6.81 -23.38 -13.77
C ARG A 184 7.70 -24.37 -13.01
N GLN A 185 7.61 -24.42 -11.68
CA GLN A 185 8.38 -25.34 -10.86
C GLN A 185 8.09 -26.83 -11.17
N ILE A 186 6.85 -27.17 -11.49
CA ILE A 186 6.47 -28.52 -11.90
C ILE A 186 7.04 -28.83 -13.29
N SER A 187 6.93 -27.91 -14.25
CA SER A 187 7.48 -28.05 -15.61
C SER A 187 8.99 -28.27 -15.60
N ASP A 188 9.73 -27.50 -14.79
CA ASP A 188 11.19 -27.62 -14.66
C ASP A 188 11.62 -28.97 -14.05
N ARG A 189 10.76 -29.60 -13.24
CA ARG A 189 11.01 -30.92 -12.65
C ARG A 189 10.70 -32.08 -13.59
N ILE A 190 9.75 -31.88 -14.50
CA ILE A 190 9.31 -32.94 -15.43
C ILE A 190 10.23 -33.01 -16.66
N GLY A 191 10.91 -31.91 -17.02
CA GLY A 191 11.81 -31.86 -18.18
C GLY A 191 11.07 -31.98 -19.52
N PRO A 192 11.70 -31.63 -20.66
CA PRO A 192 11.11 -31.80 -21.99
C PRO A 192 10.92 -33.28 -22.36
#